data_AF-A0A1Y0VLC7-F1
#
_entry.id   AF-A0A1Y0VLC7-F1
#
_cell.length_a   1.000
_cell.length_b   1.000
_cell.length_c   1.000
_cell.angle_alpha   90.00
_cell.angle_beta   90.00
_cell.angle_gamma   90.00
#
_symmetry.space_group_name_H-M   'P 1'
#
loop_
_entity.id
_entity.type
_entity.pdbx_description
1 polymer ?
#
loop_
_entity_poly.entity_id
_entity_poly.type
_entity_poly.pdbx_seq_one_letter_code
_entity_poly.pdbx_strand_id
1 'polypeptide(L)'
;MILERSNMFNNEGINKELTRVIGSEHVQEFSNLVRYYRLCQSAVNEIGTKLENLDGEYRGEYDHNPIHHMEQRMKTITSLFNKAEKKHLDRDTESIKQNIFDIGGIRVVTNYISDVYTIQKICFLKAILHSLKLKITSKILNLVVIAVFI
;
A
#
# COMPACT_ATOMS: atom_id res chain seq x y z
N MET A 1 15.28 -21.35 5.15
CA MET A 1 14.08 -21.40 4.30
C MET A 1 14.38 -20.59 3.04
N ILE A 2 14.38 -21.22 1.87
CA ILE A 2 14.60 -20.53 0.61
C ILE A 2 13.33 -19.73 0.32
N LEU A 3 13.43 -18.41 0.27
CA LEU A 3 12.34 -17.55 -0.17
C LEU A 3 12.12 -17.80 -1.66
N GLU A 4 11.07 -18.55 -2.02
CA GLU A 4 10.60 -18.61 -3.41
C GLU A 4 10.23 -17.20 -3.85
N ARG A 5 11.06 -16.62 -4.72
CA ARG A 5 10.75 -15.35 -5.37
C ARG A 5 9.79 -15.67 -6.52
N SER A 6 8.50 -15.43 -6.33
CA SER A 6 7.54 -15.35 -7.43
C SER A 6 7.96 -14.19 -8.33
N ASN A 7 8.68 -14.51 -9.40
CA ASN A 7 9.11 -13.53 -10.38
C ASN A 7 7.88 -13.13 -11.23
N MET A 8 7.02 -12.27 -10.68
CA MET A 8 5.72 -11.93 -11.26
C MET A 8 5.80 -11.20 -12.62
N PHE A 9 7.00 -10.85 -13.09
CA PHE A 9 7.16 -10.18 -14.37
C PHE A 9 8.47 -10.59 -15.05
N ASN A 10 8.37 -11.55 -15.98
CA ASN A 10 9.43 -11.79 -16.97
C ASN A 10 9.35 -10.67 -18.02
N ASN A 11 9.92 -9.50 -17.69
CA ASN A 11 9.74 -8.26 -18.45
C ASN A 11 10.58 -8.16 -19.72
N GLU A 12 11.61 -8.98 -19.90
CA GLU A 12 12.56 -8.76 -21.01
C GLU A 12 11.96 -9.10 -22.38
N GLY A 13 11.19 -10.19 -22.47
CA GLY A 13 10.51 -10.57 -23.72
C GLY A 13 9.37 -9.63 -24.08
N ILE A 14 8.56 -9.25 -23.08
CA ILE A 14 7.37 -8.39 -23.25
C ILE A 14 7.78 -6.97 -23.66
N ASN A 15 8.86 -6.43 -23.08
CA ASN A 15 9.37 -5.10 -23.43
C ASN A 15 9.86 -5.03 -24.89
N LYS A 16 10.48 -6.11 -25.40
CA LYS A 16 11.04 -6.14 -26.77
C LYS A 16 9.94 -6.15 -27.84
N GLU A 17 8.84 -6.86 -27.58
CA GLU A 17 7.65 -6.89 -28.43
C GLU A 17 6.91 -5.54 -28.39
N LEU A 18 6.68 -4.99 -27.18
CA LEU A 18 5.98 -3.71 -26.98
C LEU A 18 6.72 -2.52 -27.61
N THR A 19 8.06 -2.52 -27.56
CA THR A 19 8.88 -1.44 -28.16
C THR A 19 8.64 -1.33 -29.67
N ARG A 20 8.39 -2.44 -30.36
CA ARG A 20 8.13 -2.45 -31.81
C ARG A 20 6.76 -1.91 -32.18
N VAL A 21 5.78 -2.02 -31.28
CA VAL A 21 4.37 -1.72 -31.57
C VAL A 21 3.97 -0.32 -31.08
N ILE A 22 4.48 0.12 -29.94
CA ILE A 22 4.00 1.33 -29.24
C ILE A 22 5.05 2.46 -29.25
N GLY A 23 6.32 2.18 -29.61
CA GLY A 23 7.42 3.15 -29.59
C GLY A 23 8.18 3.18 -28.25
N SER A 24 9.43 3.65 -28.28
CA SER A 24 10.37 3.59 -27.15
C SER A 24 9.97 4.44 -25.95
N GLU A 25 9.30 5.57 -26.18
CA GLU A 25 8.87 6.52 -25.14
C GLU A 25 7.83 5.89 -24.20
N HIS A 26 6.81 5.23 -24.75
CA HIS A 26 5.77 4.55 -23.97
C HIS A 26 6.29 3.34 -23.17
N VAL A 27 7.35 2.67 -23.66
CA VAL A 27 7.99 1.56 -22.95
C VAL A 27 8.77 2.04 -21.73
N GLN A 28 9.46 3.18 -21.83
CA GLN A 28 10.15 3.77 -20.68
C GLN A 28 9.15 4.23 -19.61
N GLU A 29 8.05 4.84 -20.02
CA GLU A 29 7.03 5.30 -19.10
C GLU A 29 6.36 4.12 -18.35
N PHE A 30 6.06 3.04 -19.07
CA PHE A 30 5.57 1.82 -18.46
C PHE A 30 6.58 1.20 -17.47
N SER A 31 7.86 1.17 -17.83
CA SER A 31 8.93 0.68 -16.95
C SER A 31 9.03 1.50 -15.66
N ASN A 32 8.96 2.83 -15.78
CA ASN A 32 8.96 3.75 -14.64
C ASN A 32 7.77 3.51 -13.71
N LEU A 33 6.57 3.32 -14.28
CA LEU A 33 5.38 3.01 -13.51
C LEU A 33 5.49 1.67 -12.77
N VAL A 34 5.99 0.62 -13.44
CA VAL A 34 6.21 -0.69 -12.81
C VAL A 34 7.21 -0.59 -11.66
N ARG A 35 8.28 0.19 -11.83
CA ARG A 35 9.26 0.45 -10.77
C ARG A 35 8.62 1.15 -9.59
N TYR A 36 7.83 2.19 -9.84
CA TYR A 36 7.12 2.92 -8.78
C TYR A 36 6.10 2.03 -8.06
N TYR A 37 5.34 1.23 -8.79
CA TYR A 37 4.41 0.26 -8.23
C TYR A 37 5.08 -0.74 -7.27
N ARG A 38 6.26 -1.24 -7.64
CA ARG A 38 7.07 -2.12 -6.77
C ARG A 38 7.54 -1.40 -5.50
N LEU A 39 7.92 -0.13 -5.62
CA LEU A 39 8.30 0.68 -4.47
C LEU A 39 7.12 0.82 -3.49
N CYS A 40 5.91 1.12 -4.00
CA CYS A 40 4.69 1.16 -3.19
C CYS A 40 4.43 -0.19 -2.51
N GLN A 41 4.60 -1.30 -3.23
CA GLN A 41 4.44 -2.65 -2.67
C GLN A 41 5.43 -2.92 -1.53
N SER A 42 6.70 -2.57 -1.72
CA SER A 42 7.73 -2.67 -0.66
C SER A 42 7.37 -1.83 0.56
N ALA A 43 6.86 -0.60 0.36
CA ALA A 43 6.44 0.27 1.45
C ALA A 43 5.22 -0.30 2.21
N VAL A 44 4.22 -0.86 1.52
CA VAL A 44 3.09 -1.56 2.15
C VAL A 44 3.60 -2.71 3.02
N ASN A 45 4.53 -3.52 2.50
CA ASN A 45 5.09 -4.64 3.23
C ASN A 45 5.85 -4.17 4.48
N GLU A 46 6.72 -3.16 4.35
CA GLU A 46 7.48 -2.62 5.47
C GLU A 46 6.58 -2.09 6.59
N ILE A 47 5.55 -1.32 6.25
CA ILE A 47 4.61 -0.79 7.23
C ILE A 47 3.78 -1.92 7.86
N GLY A 48 3.40 -2.93 7.07
CA GLY A 48 2.72 -4.12 7.59
C GLY A 48 3.55 -4.83 8.66
N THR A 49 4.82 -5.12 8.36
CA THR A 49 5.73 -5.74 9.33
C THR A 49 5.92 -4.87 10.57
N LYS A 50 6.02 -3.54 10.44
CA LYS A 50 6.10 -2.64 11.60
C LYS A 50 4.85 -2.71 12.49
N LEU A 51 3.66 -2.84 11.88
CA LEU A 51 2.41 -2.99 12.62
C LEU A 51 2.29 -4.38 13.27
N GLU A 52 2.79 -5.44 12.62
CA GLU A 52 2.83 -6.79 13.20
C GLU A 52 3.75 -6.85 14.41
N ASN A 53 4.94 -6.24 14.31
CA ASN A 53 5.86 -6.12 15.44
C ASN A 53 5.21 -5.33 16.58
N LEU A 54 4.47 -4.27 16.26
CA LEU A 54 3.75 -3.47 17.26
C LEU A 54 2.69 -4.30 18.01
N ASP A 55 1.91 -5.12 17.30
CA ASP A 55 0.94 -6.03 17.93
C ASP A 55 1.64 -7.01 18.89
N GLY A 56 2.77 -7.57 18.46
CA GLY A 56 3.58 -8.48 19.29
C GLY A 56 4.13 -7.83 20.56
N GLU A 57 4.60 -6.58 20.48
CA GLU A 57 5.09 -5.83 21.64
C GLU A 57 3.95 -5.52 22.64
N TYR A 58 2.78 -5.11 22.15
CA TYR A 58 1.63 -4.79 23.00
C TYR A 58 1.09 -6.01 23.76
N ARG A 59 1.14 -7.19 23.12
CA ARG A 59 0.78 -8.46 23.76
C ARG A 59 1.64 -8.75 24.99
N GLY A 60 2.93 -8.39 24.95
CA GLY A 60 3.87 -8.64 26.04
C GLY A 60 3.76 -7.66 27.20
N GLU A 61 3.36 -6.41 26.94
CA GLU A 61 3.35 -5.34 27.94
C GLU A 61 1.97 -5.08 28.59
N TYR A 62 0.85 -5.30 27.88
CA TYR A 62 -0.47 -4.79 28.32
C TYR A 62 -1.60 -5.81 28.39
N ASP A 63 -1.34 -7.11 28.16
CA ASP A 63 -2.34 -8.19 28.11
C ASP A 63 -3.57 -7.89 27.21
N HIS A 64 -3.41 -6.94 26.29
CA HIS A 64 -4.44 -6.45 25.36
C HIS A 64 -3.81 -6.18 24.00
N ASN A 65 -4.42 -6.75 22.96
CA ASN A 65 -4.00 -6.54 21.58
C ASN A 65 -4.91 -5.51 20.92
N PRO A 66 -4.41 -4.31 20.61
CA PRO A 66 -5.22 -3.28 19.96
C PRO A 66 -5.57 -3.66 18.50
N ILE A 67 -4.77 -4.54 17.87
CA ILE A 67 -5.00 -5.02 16.50
C ILE A 67 -5.68 -6.39 16.56
N HIS A 68 -6.88 -6.49 15.99
CA HIS A 68 -7.58 -7.75 15.81
C HIS A 68 -7.08 -8.48 14.55
N HIS A 69 -6.98 -7.75 13.43
CA HIS A 69 -6.51 -8.28 12.17
C HIS A 69 -6.01 -7.16 11.24
N MET A 70 -5.16 -7.48 10.28
CA MET A 70 -4.71 -6.57 9.24
C MET A 70 -4.80 -7.19 7.85
N GLU A 71 -5.34 -6.42 6.90
CA GLU A 71 -5.36 -6.78 5.49
C GLU A 71 -4.52 -5.80 4.68
N GLN A 72 -3.59 -6.31 3.89
CA GLN A 72 -2.86 -5.51 2.91
C GLN A 72 -3.57 -5.59 1.57
N ARG A 73 -3.70 -4.46 0.87
CA ARG A 73 -4.30 -4.40 -0.45
C ARG A 73 -3.46 -3.55 -1.38
N MET A 74 -3.10 -4.12 -2.53
CA MET A 74 -2.55 -3.39 -3.67
C MET A 74 -3.62 -3.26 -4.76
N LYS A 75 -3.69 -2.09 -5.38
CA LYS A 75 -4.53 -1.84 -6.55
C LYS A 75 -3.85 -2.45 -7.78
N THR A 76 -4.59 -3.15 -8.64
CA THR A 76 -4.00 -3.65 -9.89
C THR A 76 -3.57 -2.50 -10.80
N ILE A 77 -2.54 -2.70 -11.64
CA ILE A 77 -2.09 -1.70 -12.63
C ILE A 77 -3.26 -1.25 -13.52
N THR A 78 -4.12 -2.17 -13.95
CA THR A 78 -5.33 -1.86 -14.72
C THR A 78 -6.30 -0.95 -13.96
N SER A 79 -6.54 -1.24 -12.68
CA SER A 79 -7.40 -0.39 -11.84
C SER A 79 -6.77 0.97 -11.59
N LEU A 80 -5.44 1.05 -11.49
CA LEU A 80 -4.69 2.30 -11.32
C LEU A 80 -4.89 3.22 -12.52
N PHE A 81 -4.70 2.70 -13.74
CA PHE A 81 -4.97 3.44 -14.98
C PHE A 81 -6.43 3.87 -15.07
N ASN A 82 -7.39 2.97 -14.81
CA ASN A 82 -8.82 3.32 -14.79
C ASN A 82 -9.14 4.44 -13.80
N LYS A 83 -8.39 4.54 -12.68
CA LYS A 83 -8.55 5.62 -11.71
C LYS A 83 -7.91 6.93 -12.18
N ALA A 84 -6.76 6.85 -12.83
CA ALA A 84 -6.11 8.01 -13.45
C ALA A 84 -7.00 8.62 -14.55
N GLU A 85 -7.58 7.78 -15.42
CA GLU A 85 -8.50 8.22 -16.47
C GLU A 85 -9.77 8.87 -15.91
N LYS A 86 -10.37 8.27 -14.86
CA LYS A 86 -11.54 8.87 -14.17
C LYS A 86 -11.24 10.23 -13.54
N LYS A 87 -9.97 10.51 -13.24
CA LYS A 87 -9.51 11.80 -12.71
C LYS A 87 -9.02 12.74 -13.80
N HIS A 88 -9.10 12.34 -15.07
CA HIS A 88 -8.55 13.08 -16.21
C HIS A 88 -7.06 13.44 -16.02
N LEU A 89 -6.29 12.52 -15.44
CA LEU A 89 -4.85 12.66 -15.28
C LEU A 89 -4.12 12.20 -16.54
N ASP A 90 -3.01 12.85 -16.82
CA ASP A 90 -2.09 12.40 -17.85
C ASP A 90 -1.54 11.02 -17.49
N ARG A 91 -1.21 10.23 -18.52
CA ARG A 91 -0.73 8.84 -18.38
C ARG A 91 0.77 8.77 -18.04
N ASP A 92 1.32 9.83 -17.47
CA ASP A 92 2.68 9.89 -16.97
C ASP A 92 2.74 9.45 -15.50
N THR A 93 3.89 8.91 -15.14
CA THR A 93 4.19 8.36 -13.82
C THR A 93 4.19 9.47 -12.78
N GLU A 94 4.58 10.70 -13.12
CA GLU A 94 4.57 11.81 -12.16
C GLU A 94 3.17 12.29 -11.81
N SER A 95 2.26 12.41 -12.79
CA SER A 95 0.85 12.68 -12.49
C SER A 95 0.25 11.61 -11.58
N ILE A 96 0.57 10.33 -11.82
CA ILE A 96 0.11 9.23 -10.96
C ILE A 96 0.66 9.39 -9.53
N LYS A 97 1.97 9.59 -9.38
CA LYS A 97 2.64 9.77 -8.08
C LYS A 97 2.05 10.93 -7.26
N GLN A 98 1.73 12.04 -7.91
CA GLN A 98 1.27 13.24 -7.22
C GLN A 98 -0.22 13.21 -6.88
N ASN A 99 -1.03 12.42 -7.60
CA ASN A 99 -2.49 12.50 -7.51
C ASN A 99 -3.19 11.21 -7.06
N ILE A 100 -2.47 10.08 -7.01
CA ILE A 100 -3.01 8.79 -6.57
C ILE A 100 -2.25 8.31 -5.34
N PHE A 101 -2.93 8.38 -4.19
CA PHE A 101 -2.37 7.99 -2.89
C PHE A 101 -2.86 6.62 -2.38
N ASP A 102 -3.74 5.93 -3.12
CA ASP A 102 -4.32 4.65 -2.74
C ASP A 102 -3.85 3.52 -3.66
N ILE A 103 -2.57 3.54 -4.02
CA ILE A 103 -1.95 2.48 -4.84
C ILE A 103 -1.81 1.24 -3.97
N GLY A 104 -1.29 1.44 -2.76
CA GLY A 104 -1.20 0.43 -1.73
C GLY A 104 -1.84 0.91 -0.44
N GLY A 105 -2.41 0.01 0.34
CA GLY A 105 -2.85 0.36 1.67
C GLY A 105 -3.04 -0.81 2.60
N ILE A 106 -3.01 -0.51 3.89
CA ILE A 106 -3.19 -1.46 4.97
C ILE A 106 -4.47 -1.12 5.70
N ARG A 107 -5.33 -2.11 5.83
CA ARG A 107 -6.54 -2.06 6.60
C ARG A 107 -6.26 -2.69 7.97
N VAL A 108 -6.22 -1.87 9.01
CA VAL A 108 -6.10 -2.35 10.39
C VAL A 108 -7.48 -2.40 11.00
N VAL A 109 -7.84 -3.56 11.53
CA VAL A 109 -9.11 -3.84 12.19
C VAL A 109 -8.85 -3.93 13.69
N THR A 110 -9.62 -3.18 14.48
CA THR A 110 -9.49 -3.10 15.95
C THR A 110 -10.81 -3.49 16.62
N ASN A 111 -10.72 -3.97 17.86
CA ASN A 111 -11.88 -4.40 18.65
C ASN A 111 -12.64 -3.22 19.29
N TYR A 112 -11.94 -2.13 19.59
CA TYR A 112 -12.51 -0.96 20.26
C TYR A 112 -12.10 0.34 19.57
N ILE A 113 -12.97 1.34 19.65
CA ILE A 113 -12.69 2.68 19.12
C ILE A 113 -11.49 3.32 19.83
N SER A 114 -11.28 3.05 21.12
CA SER A 114 -10.12 3.53 21.87
C SER A 114 -8.79 3.05 21.28
N ASP A 115 -8.75 1.82 20.78
CA ASP A 115 -7.53 1.22 20.21
C ASP A 115 -7.09 1.92 18.94
N VAL A 116 -8.02 2.55 18.21
CA VAL A 116 -7.73 3.35 17.02
C VAL A 116 -6.82 4.53 17.36
N TYR A 117 -7.15 5.23 18.45
CA TYR A 117 -6.36 6.36 18.91
C TYR A 117 -5.02 5.91 19.49
N THR A 118 -5.00 4.77 20.19
CA THR A 118 -3.76 4.14 20.67
C THR A 118 -2.82 3.82 19.52
N ILE A 119 -3.31 3.11 18.49
CA ILE A 119 -2.52 2.78 17.29
C ILE A 119 -2.05 4.05 16.58
N GLN A 120 -2.94 5.03 16.37
CA GLN A 120 -2.56 6.29 15.74
C GLN A 120 -1.41 6.99 16.49
N LYS A 121 -1.51 7.07 17.83
CA LYS A 121 -0.49 7.70 18.68
C LYS A 121 0.83 6.96 18.59
N ILE A 122 0.83 5.63 18.68
CA ILE A 122 2.06 4.84 18.62
C ILE A 122 2.70 4.92 17.25
N CYS A 123 1.90 4.82 16.19
CA CYS A 123 2.40 4.94 14.83
C CYS A 123 3.01 6.32 14.55
N PHE A 124 2.50 7.37 15.18
CA PHE A 124 3.13 8.70 15.14
C PHE A 124 4.45 8.72 15.92
N LEU A 125 4.47 8.22 17.16
CA LEU A 125 5.65 8.18 18.03
C LEU A 125 6.80 7.34 17.45
N LYS A 126 6.50 6.19 16.85
CA LYS A 126 7.48 5.29 16.21
C LYS A 126 7.82 5.70 14.77
N ALA A 127 7.40 6.89 14.33
CA ALA A 127 7.62 7.43 12.99
C ALA A 127 7.16 6.50 11.84
N ILE A 128 6.18 5.62 12.09
CA ILE A 128 5.63 4.71 11.08
C ILE A 128 4.82 5.51 10.04
N LEU A 129 4.19 6.62 10.45
CA LEU A 129 3.18 7.35 9.67
C LEU A 129 3.52 8.80 9.31
N HIS A 130 4.80 9.21 9.30
CA HIS A 130 5.16 10.64 9.16
C HIS A 130 4.59 11.35 7.89
N SER A 131 4.18 10.60 6.87
CA SER A 131 3.63 11.11 5.60
C SER A 131 2.31 10.45 5.15
N LEU A 132 1.69 9.62 5.99
CA LEU A 132 0.59 8.73 5.59
C LEU A 132 -0.80 9.31 5.94
N LYS A 133 -1.71 9.34 4.96
CA LYS A 133 -3.09 9.77 5.18
C LYS A 133 -3.90 8.68 5.88
N LEU A 134 -4.25 8.91 7.14
CA LEU A 134 -5.16 8.04 7.89
C LEU A 134 -6.61 8.35 7.54
N LYS A 135 -7.37 7.34 7.14
CA LYS A 135 -8.82 7.43 7.03
C LYS A 135 -9.48 6.45 7.99
N ILE A 136 -10.10 6.99 9.03
CA ILE A 136 -10.93 6.20 9.97
C ILE A 136 -12.28 6.03 9.30
N THR A 137 -12.70 4.79 9.10
CA THR A 137 -14.03 4.49 8.55
C THR A 137 -14.75 3.57 9.54
N SER A 138 -15.82 4.04 10.17
CA SER A 138 -16.68 3.18 10.99
C SER A 138 -17.68 2.48 10.07
N LYS A 139 -17.63 1.15 10.02
CA LYS A 139 -18.65 0.32 9.37
C LYS A 139 -19.08 -0.74 10.37
N ILE A 140 -20.26 -0.51 10.97
CA ILE A 140 -21.24 -1.44 11.57
C ILE A 140 -20.69 -2.74 12.20
N LEU A 141 -21.05 -2.97 13.47
CA LEU A 141 -20.74 -4.13 14.34
C LEU A 141 -19.32 -4.11 14.95
N ASN A 142 -19.07 -3.18 15.88
CA ASN A 142 -17.92 -3.12 16.80
C ASN A 142 -16.49 -3.13 16.22
N LEU A 143 -16.28 -3.25 14.91
CA LEU A 143 -14.96 -3.20 14.28
C LEU A 143 -14.65 -1.80 13.74
N VAL A 144 -13.53 -1.21 14.15
CA VAL A 144 -13.04 0.05 13.57
C VAL A 144 -11.91 -0.21 12.60
N VAL A 145 -12.04 0.38 11.41
CA VAL A 145 -11.13 0.19 10.30
C VAL A 145 -10.27 1.43 10.08
N ILE A 146 -8.95 1.25 10.19
CA ILE A 146 -7.94 2.25 9.85
C ILE A 146 -7.41 1.90 8.46
N ALA A 147 -7.55 2.81 7.50
CA ALA A 147 -6.88 2.70 6.22
C ALA A 147 -5.62 3.57 6.21
N VAL A 148 -4.47 2.93 6.03
CA VAL A 148 -3.17 3.57 5.74
C VAL A 148 -2.97 3.54 4.23
N PHE A 149 -2.75 4.69 3.59
CA PHE A 149 -2.70 4.84 2.14
C PHE A 149 -1.33 5.34 1.67
N ILE A 150 -0.67 4.55 0.81
CA ILE A 150 0.67 4.78 0.22
C ILE A 150 0.54 5.09 -1.28
#